data_AF-A0A1H7CMA2-F1
#
_entry.id   AF-A0A1H7CMA2-F1
#
_cell.length_a   1.000
_cell.length_b   1.000
_cell.length_c   1.000
_cell.angle_alpha   90.00
_cell.angle_beta   90.00
_cell.angle_gamma   90.00
#
_symmetry.space_group_name_H-M   'P 1'
#
loop_
_entity.id
_entity.type
_entity.pdbx_description
1 polymer ?
#
loop_
_entity_poly.entity_id
_entity_poly.type
_entity_poly.pdbx_seq_one_letter_code
_entity_poly.pdbx_strand_id
1 'polypeptide(L)'
;MTTEEVAGTGAAEAEALVRRLTRGGLYVKTGLLLLPRLWVGREKEVAARLNLGHLDYQSWRVAQLRPGERLLRYSADRLIAELDAICTARHEAQHLLVSNLDLPVAALSGEERRKFWTFLHSAFTKRPRALLAAFPEAAEELLPWDTDLAQWKDQGRVSTWNL
;
A
#
# COMPACT_ATOMS: atom_id res chain seq x y z
N MET A 1 -1.44 31.70 -9.35
CA MET A 1 -0.45 30.72 -9.84
C MET A 1 -1.22 29.42 -10.07
N THR A 2 -1.09 28.92 -11.29
CA THR A 2 -1.95 28.00 -12.03
C THR A 2 -1.97 26.57 -11.47
N THR A 3 -3.18 26.02 -11.28
CA THR A 3 -3.45 24.69 -10.71
C THR A 3 -3.45 23.56 -11.76
N GLU A 4 -3.07 23.86 -13.02
CA GLU A 4 -3.25 22.95 -14.16
C GLU A 4 -2.01 22.11 -14.53
N GLU A 5 -0.82 22.37 -13.98
CA GLU A 5 0.42 21.65 -14.38
C GLU A 5 0.70 20.35 -13.60
N VAL A 6 -0.03 20.05 -12.52
CA VAL A 6 0.24 18.87 -11.66
C VAL A 6 -0.60 17.63 -12.05
N ALA A 7 -1.62 17.81 -12.89
CA ALA A 7 -2.59 16.77 -13.24
C ALA A 7 -1.97 15.60 -14.04
N GLY A 8 -0.94 15.85 -14.86
CA GLY A 8 -0.33 14.82 -15.72
C GLY A 8 0.84 14.04 -15.11
N THR A 9 1.47 14.53 -14.04
CA THR A 9 2.71 13.94 -13.49
C THR A 9 2.43 12.79 -12.53
N GLY A 10 1.39 12.87 -11.69
CA GLY A 10 1.14 11.84 -10.66
C GLY A 10 0.78 10.46 -11.21
N ALA A 11 -0.05 10.38 -12.25
CA ALA A 11 -0.36 9.11 -12.90
C ALA A 11 0.90 8.49 -13.56
N ALA A 12 1.71 9.31 -14.24
CA ALA A 12 2.96 8.86 -14.83
C ALA A 12 3.98 8.39 -13.77
N GLU A 13 4.05 9.07 -12.62
CA GLU A 13 4.88 8.68 -11.48
C GLU A 13 4.39 7.38 -10.84
N ALA A 14 3.08 7.20 -10.69
CA ALA A 14 2.48 5.96 -10.20
C ALA A 14 2.76 4.78 -11.16
N GLU A 15 2.65 5.00 -12.47
CA GLU A 15 3.04 4.01 -13.48
C GLU A 15 4.53 3.70 -13.41
N ALA A 16 5.39 4.70 -13.23
CA ALA A 16 6.82 4.52 -13.09
C ALA A 16 7.17 3.70 -11.84
N LEU A 17 6.50 3.97 -10.71
CA LEU A 17 6.61 3.18 -9.47
C LEU A 17 6.22 1.72 -9.72
N VAL A 18 5.05 1.48 -10.34
CA VAL A 18 4.60 0.13 -10.68
C VAL A 18 5.63 -0.55 -11.58
N ARG A 19 6.13 0.10 -12.63
CA ARG A 19 7.16 -0.47 -13.51
C ARG A 19 8.43 -0.86 -12.73
N ARG A 20 8.89 -0.05 -11.77
CA ARG A 20 10.07 -0.35 -10.93
C ARG A 20 9.84 -1.58 -10.05
N LEU A 21 8.67 -1.66 -9.42
CA LEU A 21 8.29 -2.77 -8.55
C LEU A 21 8.10 -4.09 -9.32
N THR A 22 7.62 -4.01 -10.56
CA THR A 22 7.25 -5.20 -11.37
C THR A 22 8.40 -5.73 -12.21
N ARG A 23 9.25 -4.88 -12.80
CA ARG A 23 10.34 -5.29 -13.71
C ARG A 23 11.65 -5.67 -13.04
N GLY A 24 11.66 -5.82 -11.70
CA GLY A 24 12.84 -6.28 -10.96
C GLY A 24 13.91 -5.22 -10.71
N GLY A 25 13.55 -3.93 -10.79
CA GLY A 25 14.46 -2.82 -10.49
C GLY A 25 14.65 -2.57 -8.99
N LEU A 26 13.82 -3.16 -8.13
CA LEU A 26 13.88 -3.02 -6.69
C LEU A 26 14.08 -4.37 -6.02
N TYR A 27 15.03 -4.41 -5.08
CA TYR A 27 15.27 -5.59 -4.25
C TYR A 27 14.03 -5.89 -3.38
N VAL A 28 13.37 -4.85 -2.86
CA VAL A 28 12.11 -4.95 -2.11
C VAL A 28 10.93 -4.49 -2.97
N LYS A 29 9.94 -5.37 -3.17
CA LYS A 29 8.79 -5.11 -4.06
C LYS A 29 7.56 -4.52 -3.33
N THR A 30 7.78 -3.61 -2.40
CA THR A 30 6.69 -2.84 -1.77
C THR A 30 6.76 -1.36 -2.09
N GLY A 31 5.62 -0.76 -2.38
CA GLY A 31 5.48 0.67 -2.59
C GLY A 31 4.26 1.25 -1.88
N LEU A 32 4.22 2.58 -1.81
CA LEU A 32 3.11 3.37 -1.32
C LEU A 32 2.55 4.23 -2.44
N LEU A 33 1.23 4.21 -2.58
CA LEU A 33 0.49 5.09 -3.47
C LEU A 33 -0.40 5.99 -2.63
N LEU A 34 -0.10 7.29 -2.62
CA LEU A 34 -0.92 8.29 -1.95
C LEU A 34 -2.07 8.70 -2.88
N LEU A 35 -3.30 8.63 -2.37
CA LEU A 35 -4.51 8.92 -3.12
C LEU A 35 -5.12 10.24 -2.67
N PRO A 36 -5.37 11.19 -3.59
CA PRO A 36 -6.14 12.39 -3.29
C PRO A 36 -7.54 12.01 -2.87
N ARG A 37 -8.20 12.90 -2.12
CA ARG A 37 -9.55 12.67 -1.60
C ARG A 37 -10.59 12.26 -2.66
N LEU A 38 -10.44 12.74 -3.89
CA LEU A 38 -11.33 12.41 -5.01
C LEU A 38 -11.21 10.95 -5.49
N TRP A 39 -10.10 10.28 -5.16
CA TRP A 39 -9.78 8.91 -5.56
C TRP A 39 -9.90 7.90 -4.44
N VAL A 40 -10.08 8.35 -3.20
CA VAL A 40 -10.43 7.48 -2.07
C VAL A 40 -11.82 6.86 -2.32
N GLY A 41 -11.93 5.55 -2.17
CA GLY A 41 -13.12 4.76 -2.55
C GLY A 41 -13.17 4.35 -4.03
N ARG A 42 -12.20 4.79 -4.85
CA ARG A 42 -12.06 4.42 -6.27
C ARG A 42 -10.77 3.64 -6.55
N GLU A 43 -10.22 2.98 -5.53
CA GLU A 43 -8.96 2.26 -5.60
C GLU A 43 -9.00 1.13 -6.64
N LYS A 44 -10.17 0.53 -6.85
CA LYS A 44 -10.38 -0.48 -7.90
C LYS A 44 -10.17 0.10 -9.31
N GLU A 45 -10.60 1.34 -9.55
CA GLU A 45 -10.36 2.03 -10.83
C GLU A 45 -8.87 2.36 -11.01
N VAL A 46 -8.22 2.82 -9.94
CA VAL A 46 -6.78 3.10 -9.94
C VAL A 46 -5.98 1.83 -10.24
N ALA A 47 -6.31 0.71 -9.58
CA ALA A 47 -5.70 -0.59 -9.84
C ALA A 47 -5.87 -1.03 -11.29
N ALA A 48 -7.09 -0.90 -11.84
CA ALA A 48 -7.38 -1.24 -13.22
C ALA A 48 -6.53 -0.42 -14.21
N ARG A 49 -6.40 0.89 -13.97
CA ARG A 49 -5.53 1.77 -14.80
C ARG A 49 -4.06 1.40 -14.72
N LEU A 50 -3.59 0.98 -13.55
CA LEU A 50 -2.22 0.55 -13.33
C LEU A 50 -1.95 -0.93 -13.72
N ASN A 51 -2.96 -1.63 -14.25
CA ASN A 51 -2.92 -3.07 -14.56
C ASN A 51 -2.49 -3.93 -13.35
N LEU A 52 -3.02 -3.60 -12.17
CA LEU A 52 -2.81 -4.31 -10.91
C LEU A 52 -4.09 -5.04 -10.48
N GLY A 53 -3.92 -6.16 -9.78
CA GLY A 53 -5.04 -6.75 -9.03
C GLY A 53 -5.40 -5.84 -7.87
N HIS A 54 -6.69 -5.66 -7.59
CA HIS A 54 -7.15 -4.90 -6.43
C HIS A 54 -7.57 -5.84 -5.31
N LEU A 55 -7.10 -5.57 -4.10
CA LEU A 55 -7.54 -6.22 -2.88
C LEU A 55 -7.93 -5.15 -1.85
N ASP A 56 -9.19 -5.17 -1.45
CA ASP A 56 -9.64 -4.41 -0.28
C ASP A 56 -9.32 -5.21 0.99
N TYR A 57 -8.38 -4.70 1.79
CA TYR A 57 -7.92 -5.39 3.00
C TYR A 57 -9.06 -5.59 4.01
N GLN A 58 -9.95 -4.60 4.16
CA GLN A 58 -11.03 -4.69 5.14
C GLN A 58 -12.04 -5.76 4.73
N SER A 59 -12.47 -5.76 3.47
CA SER A 59 -13.36 -6.80 2.94
C SER A 59 -12.73 -8.20 3.02
N TRP A 60 -11.45 -8.31 2.65
CA TRP A 60 -10.69 -9.56 2.76
C TRP A 60 -10.59 -10.07 4.20
N ARG A 61 -10.40 -9.17 5.16
CA ARG A 61 -10.29 -9.51 6.58
C ARG A 61 -11.64 -9.92 7.17
N VAL A 62 -12.72 -9.23 6.83
CA VAL A 62 -14.09 -9.56 7.26
C VAL A 62 -14.51 -10.94 6.76
N ALA A 63 -14.17 -11.30 5.52
CA ALA A 63 -14.47 -12.62 4.95
C ALA A 63 -13.78 -13.79 5.68
N GLN A 64 -12.73 -13.51 6.45
CA GLN A 64 -11.99 -14.50 7.24
C GLN A 64 -12.35 -14.50 8.74
N LEU A 65 -13.32 -13.68 9.15
CA LEU A 65 -13.81 -13.71 10.52
C LEU A 65 -14.46 -15.06 10.80
N ARG A 66 -14.08 -15.67 11.92
CA ARG A 66 -14.74 -16.88 12.38
C ARG A 66 -16.17 -16.55 12.82
N PRO A 67 -17.12 -17.49 12.67
CA PRO A 67 -18.45 -17.32 13.24
C PRO A 67 -18.35 -16.98 14.74
N GLY A 68 -18.89 -15.82 15.13
CA GLY A 68 -18.84 -15.30 16.51
C GLY A 68 -17.70 -14.32 16.82
N GLU A 69 -16.74 -14.13 15.93
CA GLU A 69 -15.67 -13.14 16.09
C GLU A 69 -16.20 -11.73 15.73
N ARG A 70 -16.50 -10.91 16.74
CA ARG A 70 -17.09 -9.56 16.58
C ARG A 70 -16.08 -8.42 16.59
N LEU A 71 -14.81 -8.70 16.91
CA LEU A 71 -13.78 -7.69 17.11
C LEU A 71 -12.53 -8.05 16.30
N LEU A 72 -12.07 -7.09 15.50
CA LEU A 72 -10.78 -7.17 14.82
C LEU A 72 -9.70 -6.64 15.75
N ARG A 73 -8.85 -7.54 16.25
CA ARG A 73 -7.64 -7.16 16.99
C ARG A 73 -6.47 -7.04 16.03
N TYR A 74 -5.95 -5.82 15.90
CA TYR A 74 -4.78 -5.52 15.12
C TYR A 74 -3.53 -5.50 15.99
N SER A 75 -2.44 -6.02 15.44
CA SER A 75 -1.09 -5.87 15.97
C SER A 75 -0.13 -5.84 14.79
N ALA A 76 1.07 -5.27 14.96
CA ALA A 76 2.05 -5.22 13.88
C ALA A 76 2.35 -6.61 13.31
N ASP A 77 2.60 -7.60 14.19
CA ASP A 77 2.92 -8.97 13.78
C ASP A 77 1.78 -9.63 13.00
N ARG A 78 0.53 -9.35 13.38
CA ARG A 78 -0.64 -9.89 12.68
C ARG A 78 -0.79 -9.28 11.31
N LEU A 79 -0.70 -7.95 11.19
CA LEU A 79 -0.79 -7.28 9.90
C LEU A 79 0.32 -7.73 8.96
N ILE A 80 1.53 -7.87 9.49
CA ILE A 80 2.67 -8.42 8.77
C ILE A 80 2.36 -9.83 8.24
N ALA A 81 1.89 -10.74 9.10
CA ALA A 81 1.57 -12.11 8.70
C ALA A 81 0.44 -12.16 7.66
N GLU A 82 -0.57 -11.29 7.78
CA GLU A 82 -1.69 -11.20 6.85
C GLU A 82 -1.27 -10.65 5.48
N LEU A 83 -0.45 -9.60 5.44
CA LEU A 83 0.14 -9.10 4.19
C LEU A 83 1.05 -10.15 3.55
N ASP A 84 1.80 -10.90 4.36
CA ASP A 84 2.63 -11.99 3.87
C ASP A 84 1.80 -13.10 3.23
N ALA A 85 0.68 -13.47 3.85
CA ALA A 85 -0.28 -14.42 3.31
C ALA A 85 -0.89 -13.93 1.99
N ILE A 86 -1.28 -12.65 1.91
CA ILE A 86 -1.80 -12.02 0.68
C ILE A 86 -0.77 -12.09 -0.46
N CYS A 87 0.48 -11.75 -0.17
CA CYS A 87 1.56 -11.80 -1.15
C CYS A 87 1.93 -13.21 -1.61
N THR A 88 1.64 -14.23 -0.80
CA THR A 88 1.99 -15.64 -1.06
C THR A 88 0.84 -16.43 -1.69
N ALA A 89 -0.41 -16.08 -1.39
CA ALA A 89 -1.60 -16.75 -1.92
C ALA A 89 -1.64 -16.71 -3.45
N ARG A 90 -2.19 -17.73 -4.12
CA ARG A 90 -2.31 -17.74 -5.58
C ARG A 90 -3.40 -16.74 -6.01
N HIS A 91 -3.04 -15.73 -6.82
CA HIS A 91 -3.95 -14.71 -7.33
C HIS A 91 -3.77 -14.63 -8.85
N GLU A 92 -4.83 -14.26 -9.56
CA GLU A 92 -4.81 -14.12 -11.02
C GLU A 92 -3.88 -12.98 -11.47
N ALA A 93 -3.68 -11.98 -10.61
CA ALA A 93 -2.79 -10.84 -10.85
C ALA A 93 -1.42 -11.08 -10.20
N GLN A 94 -0.35 -10.81 -10.95
CA GLN A 94 1.03 -10.94 -10.46
C GLN A 94 1.42 -9.84 -9.46
N HIS A 95 0.69 -8.72 -9.44
CA HIS A 95 0.96 -7.56 -8.60
C HIS A 95 -0.34 -7.01 -8.03
N LEU A 96 -0.30 -6.51 -6.80
CA LEU A 96 -1.51 -6.16 -6.05
C LEU A 96 -1.46 -4.71 -5.57
N LEU A 97 -2.57 -4.00 -5.75
CA LEU A 97 -2.91 -2.80 -5.02
C LEU A 97 -3.77 -3.19 -3.82
N VAL A 98 -3.29 -2.93 -2.61
CA VAL A 98 -4.02 -3.16 -1.36
C VAL A 98 -4.58 -1.85 -0.85
N SER A 99 -5.90 -1.74 -0.74
CA SER A 99 -6.59 -0.57 -0.19
C SER A 99 -7.09 -0.81 1.25
N ASN A 100 -7.48 0.27 1.92
CA ASN A 100 -8.02 0.26 3.29
C ASN A 100 -7.06 -0.33 4.34
N LEU A 101 -5.76 -0.18 4.10
CA LEU A 101 -4.71 -0.54 5.05
C LEU A 101 -4.41 0.59 6.06
N ASP A 102 -4.96 1.77 5.83
CA ASP A 102 -4.93 2.92 6.74
C ASP A 102 -5.65 2.63 8.06
N LEU A 103 -6.84 2.03 8.03
CA LEU A 103 -7.62 1.69 9.23
C LEU A 103 -6.87 0.76 10.21
N PRO A 104 -6.32 -0.40 9.78
CA PRO A 104 -5.57 -1.26 10.69
C PRO A 104 -4.28 -0.60 11.18
N VAL A 105 -3.62 0.22 10.37
CA VAL A 105 -2.39 0.95 10.75
C VAL A 105 -2.70 2.06 11.76
N ALA A 106 -3.86 2.71 11.64
CA ALA A 106 -4.34 3.69 12.60
C ALA A 106 -4.63 3.07 13.97
N ALA A 107 -5.08 1.82 14.00
CA ALA A 107 -5.35 1.08 15.23
C ALA A 107 -4.07 0.58 15.96
N LEU A 108 -2.89 0.65 15.31
CA LEU A 108 -1.63 0.28 15.95
C LEU A 108 -1.14 1.36 16.91
N SER A 109 -0.50 0.93 18.00
CA SER A 109 0.30 1.81 18.84
C SER A 109 1.52 2.38 18.07
N GLY A 110 2.15 3.44 18.57
CA GLY A 110 3.29 4.07 17.90
C GLY A 110 4.48 3.14 17.67
N GLU A 111 4.77 2.25 18.63
CA GLU A 111 5.83 1.24 18.51
C GLU A 111 5.48 0.19 17.45
N GLU A 112 4.24 -0.30 17.46
CA GLU A 112 3.75 -1.25 16.47
C GLU A 112 3.74 -0.66 15.06
N ARG A 113 3.35 0.61 14.93
CA ARG A 113 3.37 1.32 13.65
C ARG A 113 4.79 1.41 13.11
N ARG A 114 5.78 1.75 13.96
CA ARG A 114 7.20 1.75 13.58
C ARG A 114 7.65 0.35 13.13
N LYS A 115 7.37 -0.68 13.92
CA LYS A 115 7.69 -2.08 13.60
C LYS A 115 7.09 -2.51 12.26
N PHE A 116 5.82 -2.16 12.02
CA PHE A 116 5.12 -2.43 10.77
C PHE A 116 5.81 -1.77 9.58
N TRP A 117 6.13 -0.48 9.67
CA TRP A 117 6.78 0.27 8.58
C TRP A 117 8.21 -0.22 8.29
N THR A 118 9.00 -0.49 9.33
CA THR A 118 10.35 -1.08 9.18
C THR A 118 10.29 -2.44 8.50
N PHE A 119 9.31 -3.28 8.85
CA PHE A 119 9.09 -4.56 8.17
C PHE A 119 8.69 -4.36 6.71
N LEU A 120 7.68 -3.52 6.43
CA LEU A 120 7.19 -3.28 5.08
C LEU A 120 8.30 -2.73 4.16
N HIS A 121 9.22 -1.95 4.72
CA HIS A 121 10.38 -1.42 4.02
C HIS A 121 11.40 -2.50 3.61
N SER A 122 11.53 -3.59 4.38
CA SER A 122 12.62 -4.58 4.24
C SER A 122 12.19 -5.99 3.79
N ALA A 123 10.97 -6.42 4.09
CA ALA A 123 10.63 -7.85 4.14
C ALA A 123 10.23 -8.50 2.80
N PHE A 124 9.82 -7.72 1.80
CA PHE A 124 9.27 -8.26 0.54
C PHE A 124 10.34 -8.52 -0.53
N THR A 125 11.54 -8.89 -0.10
CA THR A 125 12.71 -9.01 -0.97
C THR A 125 12.71 -10.24 -1.86
N LYS A 126 12.13 -11.34 -1.36
CA LYS A 126 12.12 -12.66 -2.03
C LYS A 126 10.73 -13.08 -2.50
N ARG A 127 9.74 -12.20 -2.43
CA ARG A 127 8.37 -12.53 -2.81
C ARG A 127 8.20 -12.40 -4.34
N PRO A 128 7.44 -13.31 -4.96
CA PRO A 128 7.24 -13.26 -6.41
C PRO A 128 6.49 -11.98 -6.82
N ARG A 129 5.64 -11.44 -5.94
CA ARG A 129 4.74 -10.33 -6.22
C ARG A 129 5.20 -9.00 -5.66
N ALA A 130 4.75 -7.95 -6.33
CA ALA A 130 4.82 -6.60 -5.81
C ALA A 130 3.52 -6.23 -5.10
N LEU A 131 3.64 -5.52 -4.00
CA LEU A 131 2.52 -4.97 -3.24
C LEU A 131 2.62 -3.45 -3.22
N LEU A 132 1.58 -2.81 -3.70
CA LEU A 132 1.39 -1.37 -3.64
C LEU A 132 0.29 -1.11 -2.61
N ALA A 133 0.62 -0.46 -1.49
CA ALA A 133 -0.39 -0.10 -0.50
C ALA A 133 -0.93 1.29 -0.82
N ALA A 134 -2.25 1.41 -0.96
CA ALA A 134 -2.94 2.66 -1.21
C ALA A 134 -3.29 3.32 0.12
N PHE A 135 -2.90 4.58 0.28
CA PHE A 135 -3.20 5.39 1.46
C PHE A 135 -3.83 6.71 1.04
N PRO A 136 -4.81 7.24 1.78
CA PRO A 136 -5.26 8.61 1.56
C PRO A 136 -4.10 9.59 1.77
N GLU A 137 -3.95 10.57 0.89
CA GLU A 137 -2.93 11.62 1.02
C GLU A 137 -3.13 12.40 2.33
N ALA A 138 -4.39 12.64 2.73
CA ALA A 138 -4.73 13.29 3.99
C ALA A 138 -4.41 12.45 5.24
N ALA A 139 -4.09 11.16 5.10
CA ALA A 139 -3.72 10.27 6.21
C ALA A 139 -2.23 10.40 6.55
N GLU A 140 -1.71 11.61 6.50
CA GLU A 140 -0.32 11.95 6.75
C GLU A 140 0.16 11.33 8.06
N GLU A 141 -0.57 11.53 9.16
CA GLU A 141 -0.23 11.02 10.49
C GLU A 141 -0.01 9.49 10.58
N LEU A 142 -0.48 8.72 9.60
CA LEU A 142 -0.33 7.26 9.55
C LEU A 142 0.93 6.80 8.80
N LEU A 143 1.47 7.66 7.93
CA LEU A 143 2.67 7.36 7.15
C LEU A 143 3.91 7.30 8.06
N PRO A 144 5.04 6.76 7.59
CA PRO A 144 6.26 6.66 8.38
C PRO A 144 7.01 8.00 8.49
N TRP A 145 6.49 8.97 9.24
CA TRP A 145 6.97 10.38 9.31
C TRP A 145 8.33 10.64 9.97
N ASP A 146 9.00 9.60 10.47
CA ASP A 146 10.38 9.73 10.93
C ASP A 146 11.38 9.66 9.75
N THR A 147 12.56 9.11 9.95
CA THR A 147 13.62 8.87 8.96
C THR A 147 13.24 7.97 7.78
N ASP A 148 12.13 7.25 7.89
CA ASP A 148 11.78 6.20 6.94
C ASP A 148 11.12 6.78 5.68
N LEU A 149 10.19 7.75 5.76
CA LEU A 149 9.52 8.28 4.55
C LEU A 149 10.51 8.89 3.54
N ALA A 150 11.57 9.55 4.03
CA ALA A 150 12.63 10.06 3.17
C ALA A 150 13.36 8.93 2.42
N GLN A 151 13.64 7.81 3.09
CA GLN A 151 14.23 6.62 2.44
C GLN A 151 13.28 5.99 1.43
N TRP A 152 11.98 5.90 1.76
CA TRP A 152 10.97 5.41 0.82
C TRP A 152 10.89 6.28 -0.44
N LYS A 153 10.97 7.61 -0.29
CA LYS A 153 11.00 8.55 -1.42
C LYS A 153 12.29 8.46 -2.23
N ASP A 154 13.46 8.39 -1.58
CA ASP A 154 14.78 8.27 -2.22
C ASP A 154 14.89 6.97 -3.03
N GLN A 155 14.36 5.87 -2.51
CA GLN A 155 14.28 4.59 -3.23
C GLN A 155 13.18 4.58 -4.31
N GLY A 156 12.44 5.68 -4.47
CA GLY A 156 11.37 5.81 -5.44
C GLY A 156 10.24 4.81 -5.22
N ARG A 157 9.88 4.57 -3.96
CA ARG A 157 8.85 3.62 -3.50
C ARG A 157 7.58 4.32 -3.00
N VAL A 158 7.50 5.63 -3.13
CA VAL A 158 6.29 6.44 -2.86
C VAL A 158 5.95 7.21 -4.12
N SER A 159 4.67 7.25 -4.45
CA SER A 159 4.14 8.10 -5.51
C SER A 159 2.77 8.64 -5.09
N THR A 160 2.39 9.79 -5.64
CA THR A 160 1.04 10.35 -5.48
C THR A 160 0.27 10.14 -6.76
N TRP A 161 -0.95 9.62 -6.64
CA TRP A 161 -1.85 9.48 -7.76
C TRP A 161 -2.50 10.83 -8.08
N ASN A 162 -2.20 11.44 -9.23
CA ASN A 162 -2.92 12.61 -9.73
C ASN A 162 -3.28 12.39 -11.20
N LEU A 163 -4.47 12.84 -11.58
CA LEU A 163 -5.00 12.82 -12.95
C LEU A 163 -5.41 14.23 -13.37
#